data_AF-A0A3B6PTW0-F1
#
_entry.id   AF-A0A3B6PTW0-F1
#
_cell.length_a   1.000
_cell.length_b   1.000
_cell.length_c   1.000
_cell.angle_alpha   90.00
_cell.angle_beta   90.00
_cell.angle_gamma   90.00
#
_symmetry.space_group_name_H-M   'P 1'
#
loop_
_entity.id
_entity.type
_entity.pdbx_description
1 polymer ?
#
loop_
_entity_poly.entity_id
_entity_poly.type
_entity_poly.pdbx_seq_one_letter_code
_entity_poly.pdbx_strand_id
1 'polypeptide(L)'
;MAVSKPLFLAAAAVVLLVATLLVAVDADGSSSAAGGGGGRTLLGIDCPKACEARCGRNWKNEMCNKLCNICCGKCSCVPSGTGQDTRNECPCYANMKNTKNGKPKCP
;
A
#
# COMPACT_ATOMS: atom_id res chain seq x y z
N MET A 1 23.74 43.75 -40.46
CA MET A 1 23.62 43.58 -38.99
C MET A 1 22.21 43.94 -38.54
N ALA A 2 21.22 43.09 -38.80
CA ALA A 2 19.87 43.28 -38.26
C ALA A 2 19.13 41.94 -38.35
N VAL A 3 19.67 40.90 -37.69
CA VAL A 3 18.86 39.70 -37.44
C VAL A 3 17.91 40.08 -36.32
N SER A 4 16.66 40.21 -36.71
CA SER A 4 15.53 40.75 -36.00
C SER A 4 15.42 40.18 -34.58
N LYS A 5 15.55 41.04 -33.57
CA LYS A 5 15.25 40.76 -32.15
C LYS A 5 13.94 39.98 -31.89
N PRO A 6 12.84 40.10 -32.68
CA PRO A 6 11.65 39.27 -32.46
C PRO A 6 11.85 37.78 -32.78
N LEU A 7 12.80 37.43 -33.66
CA LEU A 7 13.02 36.05 -34.06
C LEU A 7 13.74 35.24 -32.97
N PHE A 8 14.69 35.87 -32.27
CA PHE A 8 15.36 35.26 -31.11
C PHE A 8 14.42 35.08 -29.92
N LEU A 9 13.50 36.04 -29.69
CA LEU A 9 12.48 35.91 -28.63
C LEU A 9 11.46 34.83 -28.96
N ALA A 10 11.02 34.72 -30.22
CA ALA A 10 10.15 33.64 -30.66
C ALA A 10 10.82 32.27 -30.53
N ALA A 11 12.08 32.15 -30.93
CA ALA A 11 12.85 30.91 -30.77
C ALA A 11 13.07 30.54 -29.29
N ALA A 12 13.37 31.52 -28.43
CA ALA A 12 13.53 31.29 -26.99
C ALA A 12 12.22 30.87 -26.32
N ALA A 13 11.09 31.47 -26.71
CA ALA A 13 9.77 31.10 -26.21
C ALA A 13 9.38 29.67 -26.64
N VAL A 14 9.64 29.29 -27.89
CA VAL A 14 9.39 27.92 -28.39
C VAL A 14 10.28 26.90 -27.66
N VAL A 15 11.56 27.20 -27.46
CA VAL A 15 12.48 26.31 -26.72
C VAL A 15 12.04 26.17 -25.26
N LEU A 16 11.59 27.25 -24.61
CA LEU A 16 11.09 27.20 -23.24
C LEU A 16 9.79 26.38 -23.12
N LEU A 17 8.88 26.49 -24.11
CA LEU A 17 7.62 25.75 -24.16
C LEU A 17 7.84 24.26 -24.47
N VAL A 18 8.82 23.92 -25.31
CA VAL A 18 9.22 22.53 -25.55
C VAL A 18 9.91 21.93 -24.32
N ALA A 19 10.73 22.71 -23.60
CA ALA A 19 11.38 22.25 -22.37
C ALA A 19 10.39 21.95 -21.23
N THR A 20 9.31 22.74 -21.09
CA THR A 20 8.25 22.46 -20.10
C THR A 20 7.41 21.23 -20.46
N LEU A 21 7.17 20.99 -21.75
CA LEU A 21 6.48 19.78 -22.22
C LEU A 21 7.32 18.51 -21.99
N LEU A 22 8.65 18.58 -22.13
CA LEU A 22 9.54 17.43 -21.87
C LEU A 22 9.63 17.05 -20.38
N VAL A 23 9.47 18.02 -19.46
CA VAL A 23 9.49 17.78 -18.01
C VAL A 23 8.20 17.13 -17.47
N ALA A 24 7.10 17.14 -18.23
CA ALA A 24 5.80 16.62 -17.80
C ALA A 24 5.61 15.10 -17.99
N VAL A 25 6.64 14.36 -18.41
CA VAL A 25 6.57 12.88 -18.61
C VAL A 25 6.87 12.09 -17.34
N ASP A 26 7.15 12.73 -16.20
CA ASP A 26 7.35 12.05 -14.91
C ASP A 26 6.21 12.38 -13.93
N ALA A 27 5.02 11.86 -14.23
CA ALA A 27 3.87 11.86 -13.32
C ALA A 27 3.11 10.54 -13.41
N ASP A 28 3.82 9.41 -13.41
CA ASP A 28 3.30 8.20 -12.79
C ASP A 28 3.99 8.06 -11.44
N GLY A 29 3.34 8.63 -10.42
CA GLY A 29 3.66 8.38 -9.02
C GLY A 29 3.30 6.95 -8.62
N SER A 30 3.85 5.94 -9.32
CA SER A 30 4.01 4.60 -8.77
C SER A 30 5.30 4.57 -7.97
N SER A 31 5.28 5.23 -6.82
CA SER A 31 6.27 5.04 -5.76
C SER A 31 6.15 3.62 -5.21
N SER A 32 6.68 2.66 -5.96
CA SER A 32 7.08 1.37 -5.46
C SER A 32 8.40 1.56 -4.71
N ALA A 33 8.32 1.56 -3.38
CA ALA A 33 9.24 0.85 -2.47
C ALA A 33 9.34 1.57 -1.12
N ALA A 34 8.91 0.87 -0.05
CA ALA A 34 9.74 0.50 1.10
C ALA A 34 8.84 0.23 2.33
N GLY A 35 8.30 -0.98 2.42
CA GLY A 35 7.63 -1.49 3.61
C GLY A 35 7.95 -2.97 3.75
N GLY A 36 8.67 -3.34 4.80
CA GLY A 36 9.42 -4.59 4.88
C GLY A 36 8.60 -5.88 4.80
N GLY A 37 9.15 -6.83 4.05
CA GLY A 37 9.19 -8.26 4.38
C GLY A 37 7.87 -9.03 4.38
N GLY A 38 7.67 -9.86 3.35
CA GLY A 38 6.79 -11.02 3.43
C GLY A 38 5.91 -11.28 2.22
N GLY A 39 6.42 -11.08 1.00
CA GLY A 39 5.71 -11.53 -0.20
C GLY A 39 5.68 -13.06 -0.27
N ARG A 40 4.51 -13.64 -0.58
CA ARG A 40 4.42 -14.92 -1.29
C ARG A 40 3.25 -14.89 -2.26
N THR A 41 3.60 -14.85 -3.54
CA THR A 41 2.70 -14.96 -4.68
C THR A 41 2.45 -16.44 -5.05
N LEU A 42 1.26 -16.72 -5.60
CA LEU A 42 0.76 -17.92 -6.30
C LEU A 42 0.51 -19.25 -5.56
N LEU A 43 0.99 -19.48 -4.33
CA LEU A 43 0.48 -20.57 -3.46
C LEU A 43 0.24 -20.13 -2.01
N GLY A 44 0.32 -18.82 -1.74
CA GLY A 44 0.18 -18.24 -0.41
C GLY A 44 -0.58 -16.93 -0.45
N ILE A 45 -1.20 -16.58 0.68
CA ILE A 45 -1.89 -15.30 0.88
C ILE A 45 -0.86 -14.16 1.02
N ASP A 46 -1.14 -13.02 0.40
CA ASP A 46 -0.38 -11.79 0.68
C ASP A 46 -0.88 -11.17 1.99
N CYS A 47 -0.23 -11.56 3.10
CA CYS A 47 -0.59 -11.08 4.43
C CYS A 47 -0.59 -9.55 4.55
N PRO A 48 0.42 -8.81 4.03
CA PRO A 48 0.43 -7.36 4.10
C PRO A 48 -0.82 -6.72 3.51
N LYS A 49 -1.17 -7.05 2.26
CA LYS A 49 -2.37 -6.49 1.60
C LYS A 49 -3.66 -6.92 2.28
N ALA A 50 -3.76 -8.19 2.65
CA ALA A 50 -4.97 -8.71 3.27
C ALA A 50 -5.20 -8.06 4.65
N CYS A 51 -4.13 -7.86 5.42
CA CYS A 51 -4.21 -7.19 6.72
C CYS A 51 -4.53 -5.71 6.61
N GLU A 52 -4.01 -5.02 5.59
CA GLU A 52 -4.36 -3.63 5.31
C GLU A 52 -5.87 -3.48 5.07
N ALA A 53 -6.46 -4.34 4.22
CA ALA A 53 -7.90 -4.37 4.00
C ALA A 53 -8.66 -4.68 5.29
N ARG A 54 -8.19 -5.64 6.09
CA ARG A 54 -8.81 -6.03 7.36
C ARG A 54 -8.85 -4.90 8.38
N CYS A 55 -7.75 -4.16 8.45
CA CYS A 55 -7.55 -3.14 9.45
C CYS A 55 -8.03 -1.77 9.00
N GLY A 56 -8.42 -1.56 7.74
CA GLY A 56 -8.70 -0.23 7.17
C GLY A 56 -9.76 0.63 7.88
N ARG A 57 -10.60 0.05 8.74
CA ARG A 57 -11.57 0.79 9.59
C ARG A 57 -11.17 0.84 11.07
N ASN A 58 -10.00 0.35 11.43
CA ASN A 58 -9.53 0.33 12.80
C ASN A 58 -8.83 1.65 13.15
N TRP A 59 -9.20 2.23 14.30
CA TRP A 59 -8.60 3.47 14.78
C TRP A 59 -7.09 3.37 15.06
N LYS A 60 -6.57 2.15 15.26
CA LYS A 60 -5.15 1.82 15.45
C LYS A 60 -4.63 0.95 14.32
N ASN A 61 -4.60 1.50 13.11
CA ASN A 61 -4.23 0.75 11.89
C ASN A 61 -2.89 0.01 12.02
N GLU A 62 -1.83 0.69 12.48
CA GLU A 62 -0.49 0.09 12.59
C GLU A 62 -0.45 -1.12 13.55
N MET A 63 -1.03 -0.97 14.75
CA MET A 63 -1.10 -2.05 15.73
C MET A 63 -1.96 -3.22 15.23
N CYS A 64 -3.08 -2.92 14.57
CA CYS A 64 -3.93 -3.93 13.95
C CYS A 64 -3.18 -4.71 12.87
N ASN A 65 -2.52 -4.01 11.95
CA ASN A 65 -1.72 -4.61 10.88
C ASN A 65 -0.62 -5.51 11.45
N LYS A 66 0.07 -5.08 12.51
CA LYS A 66 1.10 -5.89 13.16
C LYS A 66 0.54 -7.19 13.73
N LEU A 67 -0.58 -7.13 14.45
CA LEU A 67 -1.22 -8.31 15.02
C LEU A 67 -1.81 -9.22 13.94
N CYS A 68 -2.45 -8.64 12.92
CA CYS A 68 -2.99 -9.37 11.79
C CYS A 68 -1.88 -10.12 11.05
N ASN A 69 -0.74 -9.48 10.75
CA ASN A 69 0.37 -10.13 10.05
C ASN A 69 0.95 -11.31 10.83
N ILE A 70 1.04 -11.23 12.16
CA ILE A 70 1.45 -12.36 13.01
C ILE A 70 0.46 -13.52 12.90
N CYS A 71 -0.84 -13.21 12.88
CA CYS A 71 -1.89 -14.21 12.76
C CYS A 71 -1.94 -14.83 11.36
N CYS A 72 -1.81 -14.00 10.33
CA CYS A 72 -1.76 -14.41 8.94
C CYS A 72 -0.55 -15.29 8.66
N GLY A 73 0.64 -14.93 9.15
CA GLY A 73 1.85 -15.76 8.96
C GLY A 73 1.73 -17.15 9.60
N LYS A 74 0.91 -17.31 10.65
CA LYS A 74 0.65 -18.62 11.27
C LYS A 74 -0.46 -19.40 10.59
N CYS A 75 -1.55 -18.73 10.22
CA CYS A 75 -2.75 -19.38 9.70
C CYS A 75 -2.85 -19.39 8.18
N SER A 76 -2.00 -18.64 7.48
CA SER A 76 -2.07 -18.37 6.05
C SER A 76 -3.47 -17.98 5.58
N CYS A 77 -4.22 -17.27 6.42
CA CYS A 77 -5.62 -16.90 6.21
C CYS A 77 -5.91 -15.58 6.92
N VAL A 78 -6.58 -14.67 6.23
CA VAL A 78 -7.11 -13.41 6.77
C VAL A 78 -8.58 -13.34 6.36
N PRO A 79 -9.52 -13.25 7.31
CA PRO A 79 -10.93 -13.25 6.98
C PRO A 79 -11.35 -11.95 6.27
N SER A 80 -12.51 -11.92 5.62
CA SER A 80 -12.96 -10.82 4.76
C SER A 80 -13.60 -9.65 5.52
N GLY A 81 -13.55 -8.42 5.00
CA GLY A 81 -14.13 -7.26 5.66
C GLY A 81 -13.31 -6.75 6.85
N THR A 82 -13.90 -5.95 7.75
CA THR A 82 -13.17 -5.29 8.86
C THR A 82 -13.74 -5.59 10.25
N GLY A 83 -14.82 -6.37 10.34
CA GLY A 83 -15.55 -6.65 11.59
C GLY A 83 -15.30 -8.04 12.18
N GLN A 84 -15.71 -8.25 13.42
CA GLN A 84 -15.52 -9.53 14.11
C GLN A 84 -16.42 -10.67 13.59
N ASP A 85 -17.51 -10.34 12.92
CA ASP A 85 -18.52 -11.23 12.37
C ASP A 85 -17.97 -12.25 11.36
N THR A 86 -17.05 -11.80 10.51
CA THR A 86 -16.45 -12.62 9.44
C THR A 86 -15.23 -13.44 9.91
N ARG A 87 -14.83 -13.36 11.18
CA ARG A 87 -13.65 -14.09 11.70
C ARG A 87 -13.74 -15.59 11.52
N ASN A 88 -14.95 -16.14 11.50
CA ASN A 88 -15.20 -17.58 11.38
C ASN A 88 -14.82 -18.15 10.01
N GLU A 89 -14.62 -17.31 8.98
CA GLU A 89 -14.07 -17.70 7.68
C GLU A 89 -12.66 -18.31 7.82
N CYS A 90 -11.90 -17.90 8.84
CA CYS A 90 -10.57 -18.42 9.13
C CYS A 90 -10.52 -18.98 10.57
N PRO A 91 -10.88 -20.27 10.80
CA PRO A 91 -10.96 -20.85 12.14
C PRO A 91 -9.66 -20.75 12.95
N CYS A 92 -8.49 -20.93 12.32
CA CYS A 92 -7.19 -20.76 12.97
C CYS A 92 -6.99 -19.33 13.48
N TYR A 93 -7.38 -18.34 12.68
CA TYR A 93 -7.27 -16.92 13.02
C TYR A 93 -8.26 -16.54 14.14
N ALA A 94 -9.50 -17.03 14.06
CA ALA A 94 -10.53 -16.81 15.07
C ALA A 94 -10.15 -17.38 16.45
N ASN A 95 -9.59 -18.59 16.47
CA ASN A 95 -9.29 -19.31 17.71
C ASN A 95 -7.97 -18.89 18.38
N MET A 96 -7.16 -18.06 17.73
CA MET A 96 -5.91 -17.59 18.34
C MET A 96 -6.19 -16.67 19.53
N LYS A 97 -5.71 -17.08 20.70
CA LYS A 97 -5.86 -16.36 21.96
C LYS A 97 -4.50 -15.89 22.48
N ASN A 98 -4.51 -14.79 23.21
CA ASN A 98 -3.33 -14.29 23.90
C ASN A 98 -3.13 -15.10 25.19
N THR A 99 -1.96 -15.70 25.35
CA THR A 99 -1.61 -16.56 26.49
C THR A 99 -1.75 -15.87 27.84
N LYS A 100 -1.64 -14.53 27.88
CA LYS A 100 -1.67 -13.77 29.13
C LYS A 100 -3.07 -13.53 29.69
N ASN A 101 -4.08 -13.39 28.84
CA ASN A 101 -5.42 -12.94 29.27
C ASN A 101 -6.58 -13.69 28.60
N GLY A 102 -6.30 -14.70 27.76
CA GLY A 102 -7.30 -15.51 27.09
C GLY A 102 -8.14 -14.79 26.04
N LYS A 103 -7.91 -13.48 25.82
CA LYS A 103 -8.64 -12.69 24.83
C LYS A 103 -8.20 -13.07 23.41
N PRO A 104 -9.05 -12.83 22.39
CA PRO A 104 -8.65 -13.04 21.01
C PRO A 104 -7.39 -12.23 20.70
N LYS A 105 -6.39 -12.91 20.13
CA LYS A 105 -5.09 -12.30 19.80
C LYS A 105 -5.15 -11.53 18.49
N CYS A 106 -5.84 -12.10 17.51
CA CYS A 106 -5.98 -11.52 16.18
C CYS A 106 -7.10 -10.49 16.18
N PRO A 107 -6.96 -9.36 15.45
CA PRO A 107 -8.01 -8.36 15.32
C PRO A 107 -9.28 -8.94 14.73
#